data_AF-A0A448ZS93-F1
#
_entry.id   AF-A0A448ZS93-F1
#
_cell.length_a   1.000
_cell.length_b   1.000
_cell.length_c   1.000
_cell.angle_alpha   90.00
_cell.angle_beta   90.00
_cell.angle_gamma   90.00
#
_symmetry.space_group_name_H-M   'P 1'
#
loop_
_entity.id
_entity.type
_entity.pdbx_description
1 polymer ?
#
loop_
_entity_poly.entity_id
_entity_poly.type
_entity_poly.pdbx_seq_one_letter_code
_entity_poly.pdbx_strand_id
1 'polypeptide(L)'
;MRSTTLSNRIFCAVARNRTGLQNSPSSGRFMSTLTPPNKKSERREVHSTAGTKSPDVTAAELKTSNSTKVAALNDGVSTVASRFLTTAEVTVSKIFPAGFGWQTSSIIAENNFGFAPDTMNFALTTGLGDALGVVGGHCLYYGAKKAITKNDSINMESEVQTGLLLGSAAFCSGTAWQPLVDALQGANCSFGGVFAGTWAGCGLAFYAGLRAGRTILSGFMTHIEEPTYDNSKNDASLSCVIGGATGFFVGTDAAYLPDQNFLINFVGITDGTPDLVGCAIAGTSTSMGFFTSQSVFNVIYPSGKCWND
;
A
#
# COMPACT_ATOMS: atom_id res chain seq x y z
N MET A 1 -18.51 19.89 30.61
CA MET A 1 -18.62 19.45 29.21
C MET A 1 -17.83 20.44 28.36
N ARG A 2 -16.57 20.13 28.03
CA ARG A 2 -15.76 20.94 27.11
C ARG A 2 -15.99 20.41 25.69
N SER A 3 -16.48 21.28 24.81
CA SER A 3 -16.82 21.00 23.42
C SER A 3 -15.60 20.49 22.66
N THR A 4 -15.67 19.24 22.21
CA THR A 4 -14.71 18.53 21.35
C THR A 4 -14.84 19.00 19.90
N THR A 5 -14.37 20.22 19.63
CA THR A 5 -14.27 20.75 18.25
C THR A 5 -12.83 20.68 17.76
N LEU A 6 -12.21 19.50 17.83
CA LEU A 6 -10.82 19.27 17.38
C LEU A 6 -10.68 18.25 16.24
N SER A 7 -11.76 17.61 15.77
CA SER A 7 -11.70 16.54 14.75
C SER A 7 -11.55 17.02 13.29
N ASN A 8 -11.51 18.33 13.03
CA ASN A 8 -11.54 18.88 11.66
C ASN A 8 -10.16 19.41 11.20
N ARG A 9 -9.05 18.76 11.60
CA ARG A 9 -7.68 19.22 11.27
C ARG A 9 -6.84 18.23 10.46
N ILE A 10 -7.41 17.10 10.08
CA ILE A 10 -6.72 16.01 9.37
C ILE A 10 -6.06 16.49 8.06
N PHE A 11 -6.64 17.47 7.37
CA PHE A 11 -6.09 18.01 6.10
C PHE A 11 -5.68 19.48 6.14
N CYS A 12 -5.89 20.18 7.26
CA CYS A 12 -5.65 21.62 7.37
C CYS A 12 -4.27 21.99 7.95
N ALA A 13 -3.55 21.04 8.56
CA ALA A 13 -2.31 21.34 9.27
C ALA A 13 -1.16 21.76 8.33
N VAL A 14 -1.05 21.14 7.15
CA VAL A 14 0.00 21.48 6.17
C VAL A 14 -0.28 22.84 5.49
N ALA A 15 -1.55 23.17 5.24
CA ALA A 15 -1.92 24.45 4.62
C ALA A 15 -1.85 25.66 5.57
N ARG A 16 -2.09 25.49 6.89
CA ARG A 16 -2.12 26.62 7.84
C ARG A 16 -0.75 27.14 8.27
N ASN A 17 0.34 26.44 7.98
CA ASN A 17 1.68 26.92 8.34
C ASN A 17 2.23 28.02 7.41
N ARG A 18 1.46 28.46 6.39
CA ARG A 18 1.91 29.46 5.41
C ARG A 18 1.36 30.88 5.55
N THR A 19 0.40 31.15 6.43
CA THR A 19 -0.10 32.54 6.62
C THR A 19 0.59 33.32 7.73
N GLY A 20 1.65 32.76 8.37
CA GLY A 20 2.30 33.36 9.53
C GLY A 20 3.69 33.99 9.32
N LEU A 21 4.32 33.86 8.15
CA LEU A 21 5.66 34.42 7.91
C LEU A 21 5.58 35.75 7.15
N GLN A 22 5.14 36.80 7.85
CA GLN A 22 5.47 38.17 7.49
C GLN A 22 6.75 38.60 8.25
N ASN A 23 7.77 38.93 7.47
CA ASN A 23 8.84 39.89 7.74
C ASN A 23 9.66 39.72 9.03
N SER A 24 10.80 39.04 8.90
CA SER A 24 11.96 39.31 9.76
C SER A 24 13.14 39.75 8.88
N PRO A 25 13.79 40.89 9.17
CA PRO A 25 14.83 41.45 8.30
C PRO A 25 16.13 40.65 8.37
N SER A 26 16.71 40.48 7.19
CA SER A 26 18.00 39.88 6.89
C SER A 26 19.17 40.50 7.68
N SER A 27 19.95 39.67 8.34
CA SER A 27 21.28 40.02 8.85
C SER A 27 22.28 38.88 8.63
N GLY A 28 23.45 39.22 8.09
CA GLY A 28 24.71 38.67 8.58
C GLY A 28 25.27 37.42 7.90
N ARG A 29 25.96 37.66 6.78
CA ARG A 29 27.02 36.86 6.16
C ARG A 29 28.07 36.34 7.16
N PHE A 30 28.46 35.06 7.09
CA PHE A 30 29.85 34.61 7.36
C PHE A 30 30.14 33.28 6.63
N MET A 31 31.10 33.31 5.71
CA MET A 31 31.67 32.11 5.09
C MET A 31 32.76 31.55 6.00
N SER A 32 32.78 30.24 6.21
CA SER A 32 33.93 29.51 6.74
C SER A 32 34.18 28.28 5.87
N THR A 33 35.36 28.28 5.26
CA THR A 33 35.94 27.22 4.44
C THR A 33 36.43 26.09 5.35
N LEU A 34 35.90 24.88 5.18
CA LEU A 34 36.44 23.66 5.81
C LEU A 34 36.77 22.63 4.72
N THR A 35 38.05 22.30 4.65
CA THR A 35 38.64 21.22 3.85
C THR A 35 38.33 19.86 4.49
N PRO A 36 37.90 18.83 3.74
CA PRO A 36 37.71 17.50 4.31
C PRO A 36 39.00 16.65 4.28
N PRO A 37 39.27 15.84 5.33
CA PRO A 37 40.34 14.87 5.31
C PRO A 37 39.92 13.57 4.61
N ASN A 38 40.84 13.07 3.80
CA ASN A 38 40.81 11.81 3.05
C ASN A 38 40.83 10.61 4.02
N LYS A 39 39.78 9.78 4.02
CA LYS A 39 39.73 8.51 4.76
C LYS A 39 39.61 7.33 3.79
N LYS A 40 40.64 6.49 3.83
CA LYS A 40 40.78 5.22 3.12
C LYS A 40 39.64 4.27 3.47
N SER A 41 39.02 3.67 2.45
CA SER A 41 38.02 2.62 2.57
C SER A 41 38.69 1.28 2.87
N GLU A 42 38.42 0.74 4.05
CA GLU A 42 38.75 -0.62 4.46
C GLU A 42 37.66 -1.56 3.91
N ARG A 43 38.07 -2.48 3.03
CA ARG A 43 37.20 -3.43 2.32
C ARG A 43 36.90 -4.59 3.25
N ARG A 44 35.69 -4.64 3.81
CA ARG A 44 35.24 -5.76 4.65
C ARG A 44 34.82 -6.93 3.75
N GLU A 45 35.57 -8.02 3.79
CA GLU A 45 35.18 -9.30 3.17
C GLU A 45 34.00 -9.88 3.95
N VAL A 46 32.90 -10.13 3.23
CA VAL A 46 31.71 -10.80 3.77
C VAL A 46 31.90 -12.30 3.55
N HIS A 47 32.12 -13.04 4.64
CA HIS A 47 32.11 -14.48 4.64
C HIS A 47 30.73 -15.01 4.24
N SER A 48 30.64 -15.57 3.04
CA SER A 48 29.52 -16.41 2.60
C SER A 48 29.60 -17.73 3.37
N THR A 49 28.57 -18.02 4.17
CA THR A 49 28.46 -19.29 4.89
C THR A 49 27.69 -20.27 4.01
N ALA A 50 28.31 -21.43 3.77
CA ALA A 50 27.84 -22.47 2.88
C ALA A 50 26.52 -23.10 3.33
N GLY A 51 25.77 -23.60 2.35
CA GLY A 51 24.37 -23.96 2.42
C GLY A 51 24.03 -25.19 3.28
N THR A 52 22.80 -25.15 3.79
CA THR A 52 22.11 -26.34 4.28
C THR A 52 21.19 -26.82 3.16
N LYS A 53 21.46 -28.02 2.64
CA LYS A 53 20.59 -28.69 1.66
C LYS A 53 19.31 -29.14 2.39
N SER A 54 18.20 -28.46 2.12
CA SER A 54 16.87 -28.99 2.42
C SER A 54 16.48 -30.04 1.39
N PRO A 55 15.71 -31.07 1.78
CA PRO A 55 15.30 -32.16 0.90
C PRO A 55 14.40 -31.66 -0.23
N ASP A 56 14.62 -32.22 -1.43
CA ASP A 56 13.84 -32.04 -2.66
C ASP A 56 12.35 -32.36 -2.40
N VAL A 57 11.59 -31.34 -2.01
CA VAL A 57 10.14 -31.29 -2.25
C VAL A 57 10.00 -30.71 -3.64
N THR A 58 9.64 -31.57 -4.59
CA THR A 58 9.47 -31.21 -6.00
C THR A 58 8.65 -29.93 -6.17
N ALA A 59 9.27 -28.89 -6.71
CA ALA A 59 8.73 -27.53 -6.91
C ALA A 59 7.51 -27.43 -7.87
N ALA A 60 6.88 -28.55 -8.22
CA ALA A 60 5.73 -28.63 -9.11
C ALA A 60 4.38 -28.52 -8.39
N GLU A 61 4.32 -28.71 -7.06
CA GLU A 61 3.06 -28.71 -6.31
C GLU A 61 2.67 -27.34 -5.71
N LEU A 62 3.58 -26.36 -5.64
CA LEU A 62 3.27 -25.07 -5.01
C LEU A 62 2.63 -24.02 -5.93
N LYS A 63 2.68 -24.19 -7.25
CA LYS A 63 2.00 -23.30 -8.23
C LYS A 63 0.49 -23.58 -8.36
N THR A 64 -0.04 -24.51 -7.57
CA THR A 64 -1.19 -25.32 -7.98
C THR A 64 -2.33 -25.31 -6.95
N SER A 65 -2.58 -24.19 -6.27
CA SER A 65 -3.77 -24.08 -5.40
C SER A 65 -4.74 -22.97 -5.76
N ASN A 66 -4.30 -21.86 -6.36
CA ASN A 66 -5.22 -20.81 -6.85
C ASN A 66 -5.35 -20.74 -8.39
N SER A 67 -4.33 -21.11 -9.16
CA SER A 67 -4.38 -21.06 -10.64
C SER A 67 -5.11 -22.26 -11.28
N THR A 68 -5.00 -23.45 -10.68
CA THR A 68 -5.46 -24.71 -11.33
C THR A 68 -6.97 -24.94 -11.28
N LYS A 69 -7.68 -24.33 -10.33
CA LYS A 69 -9.14 -24.51 -10.19
C LYS A 69 -9.97 -23.44 -10.90
N VAL A 70 -9.38 -22.29 -11.22
CA VAL A 70 -9.97 -21.34 -12.17
C VAL A 70 -9.89 -21.94 -13.58
N ALA A 71 -8.84 -22.67 -13.91
CA ALA A 71 -8.71 -23.37 -15.19
C ALA A 71 -9.82 -24.42 -15.44
N ALA A 72 -10.15 -25.26 -14.45
CA ALA A 72 -11.09 -26.38 -14.63
C ALA A 72 -12.58 -25.97 -14.75
N LEU A 73 -12.95 -24.73 -14.42
CA LEU A 73 -14.30 -24.19 -14.64
C LEU A 73 -14.38 -23.21 -15.83
N ASN A 74 -13.23 -22.89 -16.45
CA ASN A 74 -13.10 -21.86 -17.48
C ASN A 74 -12.77 -22.39 -18.88
N ASP A 75 -12.97 -23.67 -19.17
CA ASP A 75 -12.80 -24.19 -20.54
C ASP A 75 -13.70 -23.48 -21.58
N GLY A 76 -14.60 -22.59 -21.16
CA GLY A 76 -15.34 -21.65 -22.03
C GLY A 76 -15.42 -20.18 -21.58
N VAL A 77 -14.79 -19.76 -20.48
CA VAL A 77 -14.84 -18.35 -20.02
C VAL A 77 -13.61 -17.61 -20.52
N SER A 78 -13.80 -16.42 -21.12
CA SER A 78 -12.68 -15.62 -21.60
C SER A 78 -11.72 -15.31 -20.44
N THR A 79 -10.42 -15.42 -20.70
CA THR A 79 -9.33 -15.11 -19.75
C THR A 79 -9.44 -13.69 -19.16
N VAL A 80 -10.16 -12.79 -19.82
CA VAL A 80 -10.45 -11.45 -19.32
C VAL A 80 -11.49 -11.47 -18.20
N ALA A 81 -12.57 -12.25 -18.33
CA ALA A 81 -13.60 -12.31 -17.30
C ALA A 81 -13.07 -12.92 -15.99
N SER A 82 -12.22 -13.95 -16.07
CA SER A 82 -11.57 -14.54 -14.90
C SER A 82 -10.68 -13.53 -14.18
N ARG A 83 -9.93 -12.71 -14.91
CA ARG A 83 -9.12 -11.63 -14.34
C ARG A 83 -9.97 -10.62 -13.57
N PHE A 84 -11.11 -10.19 -14.13
CA PHE A 84 -12.01 -9.26 -13.46
C PHE A 84 -12.64 -9.85 -12.19
N LEU A 85 -12.95 -11.15 -12.17
CA LEU A 85 -13.39 -11.84 -10.96
C LEU A 85 -12.29 -11.81 -9.89
N THR A 86 -11.05 -12.13 -10.26
CA THR A 86 -9.90 -12.03 -9.34
C THR A 86 -9.68 -10.59 -8.86
N THR A 87 -9.83 -9.59 -9.75
CA THR A 87 -9.74 -8.17 -9.40
C THR A 87 -10.81 -7.79 -8.37
N ALA A 88 -12.07 -8.18 -8.57
CA ALA A 88 -13.14 -7.92 -7.63
C ALA A 88 -12.89 -8.60 -6.27
N GLU A 89 -12.45 -9.85 -6.29
CA GLU A 89 -12.09 -10.60 -5.07
C GLU A 89 -10.96 -9.92 -4.30
N VAL A 90 -9.89 -9.47 -4.96
CA VAL A 90 -8.79 -8.75 -4.32
C VAL A 90 -9.22 -7.38 -3.81
N THR A 91 -10.08 -6.68 -4.55
CA THR A 91 -10.63 -5.38 -4.16
C THR A 91 -11.36 -5.48 -2.83
N VAL A 92 -12.28 -6.44 -2.71
CA VAL A 92 -13.09 -6.63 -1.49
C VAL A 92 -12.26 -7.23 -0.35
N SER A 93 -11.42 -8.22 -0.64
CA SER A 93 -10.68 -8.94 0.41
C SER A 93 -9.47 -8.18 0.95
N LYS A 94 -8.87 -7.27 0.19
CA LYS A 94 -7.58 -6.64 0.56
C LYS A 94 -7.60 -5.13 0.43
N ILE A 95 -7.97 -4.61 -0.74
CA ILE A 95 -7.77 -3.19 -1.06
C ILE A 95 -8.73 -2.26 -0.30
N PHE A 96 -10.01 -2.64 -0.18
CA PHE A 96 -10.94 -1.89 0.65
C PHE A 96 -10.51 -1.92 2.12
N PRO A 97 -10.26 -3.10 2.74
CA PRO A 97 -9.75 -3.18 4.11
C PRO A 97 -8.45 -2.40 4.35
N ALA A 98 -7.53 -2.37 3.38
CA ALA A 98 -6.29 -1.57 3.43
C ALA A 98 -6.57 -0.08 3.65
N GLY A 99 -7.35 0.55 2.74
CA GLY A 99 -7.68 1.96 2.84
C GLY A 99 -8.51 2.28 4.09
N PHE A 100 -9.44 1.40 4.46
CA PHE A 100 -10.22 1.52 5.70
C PHE A 100 -9.30 1.46 6.93
N GLY A 101 -8.37 0.51 6.97
CA GLY A 101 -7.44 0.29 8.07
C GLY A 101 -6.46 1.45 8.23
N TRP A 102 -5.93 1.96 7.12
CA TRP A 102 -5.07 3.14 7.12
C TRP A 102 -5.78 4.35 7.74
N GLN A 103 -7.01 4.65 7.29
CA GLN A 103 -7.80 5.77 7.79
C GLN A 103 -8.25 5.58 9.24
N THR A 104 -8.56 4.34 9.64
CA THR A 104 -8.86 4.05 11.05
C THR A 104 -7.65 4.32 11.93
N SER A 105 -6.47 3.89 11.49
CA SER A 105 -5.22 4.14 12.22
C SER A 105 -4.79 5.60 12.24
N SER A 106 -5.10 6.40 11.21
CA SER A 106 -4.79 7.84 11.22
C SER A 106 -5.60 8.57 12.29
N ILE A 107 -6.88 8.21 12.43
CA ILE A 107 -7.76 8.72 13.49
C ILE A 107 -7.22 8.34 14.87
N ILE A 108 -6.81 7.08 15.07
CA ILE A 108 -6.21 6.63 16.34
C ILE A 108 -4.88 7.36 16.63
N ALA A 109 -4.02 7.50 15.62
CA ALA A 109 -2.73 8.17 15.76
C ALA A 109 -2.90 9.63 16.23
N GLU A 110 -3.84 10.37 15.66
CA GLU A 110 -4.11 11.75 16.04
C GLU A 110 -4.88 11.86 17.35
N ASN A 111 -6.03 11.18 17.47
CA ASN A 111 -6.96 11.40 18.57
C ASN A 111 -6.54 10.71 19.88
N ASN A 112 -5.84 9.57 19.79
CA ASN A 112 -5.48 8.78 20.97
C ASN A 112 -4.00 8.93 21.33
N PHE A 113 -3.12 9.06 20.34
CA PHE A 113 -1.68 9.20 20.58
C PHE A 113 -1.15 10.63 20.43
N GLY A 114 -1.93 11.54 19.83
CA GLY A 114 -1.50 12.93 19.62
C GLY A 114 -0.34 13.05 18.63
N PHE A 115 -0.16 12.08 17.73
CA PHE A 115 0.87 12.15 16.70
C PHE A 115 0.46 13.17 15.64
N ALA A 116 1.35 14.10 15.33
CA ALA A 116 1.13 15.02 14.21
C ALA A 116 1.30 14.27 12.88
N PRO A 117 0.54 14.63 11.82
CA PRO A 117 0.59 13.94 10.53
C PRO A 117 1.97 13.87 9.88
N ASP A 118 2.82 14.88 10.11
CA ASP A 118 4.17 15.00 9.56
C ASP A 118 5.24 14.21 10.35
N THR A 119 4.82 13.33 11.27
CA THR A 119 5.74 12.56 12.11
C THR A 119 5.90 11.11 11.64
N MET A 120 7.08 10.55 11.88
CA MET A 120 7.34 9.13 11.62
C MET A 120 6.39 8.20 12.39
N ASN A 121 5.99 8.58 13.60
CA ASN A 121 5.07 7.77 14.41
C ASN A 121 3.68 7.70 13.80
N PHE A 122 3.17 8.80 13.22
CA PHE A 122 1.93 8.80 12.47
C PHE A 122 2.03 7.86 11.26
N ALA A 123 3.08 8.04 10.45
CA ALA A 123 3.34 7.21 9.26
C ALA A 123 3.42 5.71 9.59
N LEU A 124 4.16 5.33 10.64
CA LEU A 124 4.27 3.92 11.07
C LEU A 124 2.92 3.36 11.56
N THR A 125 2.13 4.19 12.27
CA THR A 125 0.83 3.77 12.81
C THR A 125 -0.18 3.54 11.69
N THR A 126 -0.22 4.42 10.69
CA THR A 126 -1.11 4.27 9.53
C THR A 126 -0.68 3.12 8.63
N GLY A 127 0.64 2.94 8.41
CA GLY A 127 1.19 1.75 7.75
C GLY A 127 0.81 0.45 8.45
N LEU A 128 0.85 0.41 9.79
CA LEU A 128 0.37 -0.74 10.56
C LEU A 128 -1.14 -0.98 10.35
N GLY A 129 -1.95 0.08 10.31
CA GLY A 129 -3.37 0.00 10.01
C GLY A 129 -3.66 -0.62 8.66
N ASP A 130 -2.93 -0.19 7.63
CA ASP A 130 -3.01 -0.73 6.27
C ASP A 130 -2.68 -2.24 6.25
N ALA A 131 -1.56 -2.62 6.86
CA ALA A 131 -1.13 -4.01 6.97
C ALA A 131 -2.16 -4.90 7.67
N LEU A 132 -2.69 -4.47 8.81
CA LEU A 132 -3.72 -5.18 9.55
C LEU A 132 -5.03 -5.26 8.75
N GLY A 133 -5.37 -4.20 8.01
CA GLY A 133 -6.48 -4.19 7.06
C GLY A 133 -6.34 -5.29 6.02
N VAL A 134 -5.18 -5.39 5.36
CA VAL A 134 -4.90 -6.43 4.35
C VAL A 134 -4.94 -7.84 4.95
N VAL A 135 -4.23 -8.09 6.04
CA VAL A 135 -4.18 -9.42 6.69
C VAL A 135 -5.57 -9.83 7.17
N GLY A 136 -6.23 -8.95 7.92
CA GLY A 136 -7.55 -9.21 8.50
C GLY A 136 -8.61 -9.40 7.43
N GLY A 137 -8.68 -8.51 6.45
CA GLY A 137 -9.63 -8.58 5.34
C GLY A 137 -9.46 -9.86 4.53
N HIS A 138 -8.22 -10.25 4.22
CA HIS A 138 -7.94 -11.44 3.42
C HIS A 138 -8.35 -12.71 4.15
N CYS A 139 -7.91 -12.87 5.39
CA CYS A 139 -8.22 -14.03 6.22
C CYS A 139 -9.73 -14.15 6.48
N LEU A 140 -10.41 -13.03 6.77
CA LEU A 140 -11.84 -13.02 7.03
C LEU A 140 -12.64 -13.36 5.77
N TYR A 141 -12.25 -12.81 4.61
CA TYR A 141 -12.88 -13.13 3.33
C TYR A 141 -12.76 -14.61 2.99
N TYR A 142 -11.56 -15.20 3.03
CA TYR A 142 -11.37 -16.61 2.68
C TYR A 142 -11.95 -17.55 3.74
N GLY A 143 -11.93 -17.18 5.02
CA GLY A 143 -12.61 -17.91 6.09
C GLY A 143 -14.13 -17.96 5.86
N ALA A 144 -14.74 -16.81 5.54
CA ALA A 144 -16.16 -16.72 5.20
C ALA A 144 -16.49 -17.48 3.92
N LYS A 145 -15.68 -17.31 2.86
CA LYS A 145 -15.83 -18.04 1.59
C LYS A 145 -15.77 -19.55 1.83
N LYS A 146 -14.83 -20.04 2.63
CA LYS A 146 -14.74 -21.46 3.03
C LYS A 146 -15.98 -21.92 3.77
N ALA A 147 -16.44 -21.17 4.78
CA ALA A 147 -17.60 -21.53 5.58
C ALA A 147 -18.91 -21.57 4.76
N ILE A 148 -19.11 -20.60 3.86
CA ILE A 148 -20.33 -20.47 3.06
C ILE A 148 -20.35 -21.50 1.92
N THR A 149 -19.24 -21.65 1.20
CA THR A 149 -19.16 -22.56 0.03
C THR A 149 -18.87 -24.00 0.41
N LYS A 150 -18.48 -24.25 1.67
CA LYS A 150 -17.99 -25.56 2.16
C LYS A 150 -16.84 -26.11 1.30
N ASN A 151 -16.01 -25.21 0.75
CA ASN A 151 -14.91 -25.61 -0.11
C ASN A 151 -13.67 -25.98 0.72
N ASP A 152 -13.50 -27.28 0.96
CA ASP A 152 -12.37 -27.82 1.73
C ASP A 152 -11.00 -27.55 1.08
N SER A 153 -10.96 -27.19 -0.21
CA SER A 153 -9.69 -26.85 -0.88
C SER A 153 -9.14 -25.48 -0.49
N ILE A 154 -9.88 -24.65 0.27
CA ILE A 154 -9.33 -23.41 0.82
C ILE A 154 -8.44 -23.75 2.02
N ASN A 155 -7.13 -23.67 1.84
CA ASN A 155 -6.16 -23.86 2.91
C ASN A 155 -5.93 -22.55 3.67
N MET A 156 -6.57 -22.41 4.83
CA MET A 156 -6.45 -21.19 5.64
C MET A 156 -5.03 -20.92 6.15
N GLU A 157 -4.17 -21.93 6.28
CA GLU A 157 -2.76 -21.70 6.63
C GLU A 157 -2.03 -20.95 5.49
N SER A 158 -2.25 -21.39 4.25
CA SER A 158 -1.70 -20.73 3.05
C SER A 158 -2.26 -19.31 2.88
N GLU A 159 -3.56 -19.10 3.13
CA GLU A 159 -4.18 -17.76 3.06
C GLU A 159 -3.64 -16.83 4.16
N VAL A 160 -3.40 -17.33 5.38
CA VAL A 160 -2.77 -16.53 6.45
C VAL A 160 -1.35 -16.11 6.06
N GLN A 161 -0.54 -17.03 5.55
CA GLN A 161 0.83 -16.71 5.09
C GLN A 161 0.82 -15.71 3.93
N THR A 162 -0.11 -15.88 2.97
CA THR A 162 -0.33 -14.92 1.87
C THR A 162 -0.73 -13.55 2.41
N GLY A 163 -1.65 -13.51 3.39
CA GLY A 163 -2.06 -12.28 4.06
C GLY A 163 -0.88 -11.57 4.72
N LEU A 164 -0.01 -12.29 5.43
CA LEU A 164 1.17 -11.72 6.09
C LEU A 164 2.19 -11.17 5.09
N LEU A 165 2.43 -11.87 3.98
CA LEU A 165 3.30 -11.37 2.92
C LEU A 165 2.77 -10.07 2.29
N LEU A 166 1.47 -10.04 1.97
CA LEU A 166 0.85 -8.84 1.41
C LEU A 166 0.74 -7.71 2.45
N GLY A 167 0.53 -8.07 3.72
CA GLY A 167 0.53 -7.15 4.85
C GLY A 167 1.89 -6.46 5.04
N SER A 168 3.01 -7.15 4.86
CA SER A 168 4.34 -6.52 4.95
C SER A 168 4.57 -5.50 3.84
N ALA A 169 4.05 -5.76 2.64
CA ALA A 169 4.11 -4.82 1.52
C ALA A 169 3.19 -3.61 1.73
N ALA A 170 1.96 -3.85 2.20
CA ALA A 170 1.00 -2.83 2.55
C ALA A 170 1.54 -1.93 3.68
N PHE A 171 2.20 -2.50 4.69
CA PHE A 171 2.88 -1.74 5.74
C PHE A 171 3.84 -0.70 5.17
N CYS A 172 4.73 -1.12 4.26
CA CYS A 172 5.70 -0.22 3.63
C CYS A 172 5.03 0.86 2.79
N SER A 173 4.02 0.49 2.00
CA SER A 173 3.27 1.43 1.15
C SER A 173 2.49 2.46 1.97
N GLY A 174 1.73 2.01 2.97
CA GLY A 174 0.96 2.85 3.88
C GLY A 174 1.82 3.76 4.74
N THR A 175 3.00 3.29 5.19
CA THR A 175 4.00 4.11 5.90
C THR A 175 4.56 5.21 5.00
N ALA A 176 4.82 4.90 3.71
CA ALA A 176 5.38 5.87 2.78
C ALA A 176 4.39 6.95 2.34
N TRP A 177 3.08 6.69 2.45
CA TRP A 177 2.03 7.53 1.88
C TRP A 177 2.05 8.97 2.41
N GLN A 178 1.94 9.17 3.72
CA GLN A 178 1.86 10.52 4.31
C GLN A 178 3.13 11.34 4.04
N PRO A 179 4.36 10.81 4.27
CA PRO A 179 5.58 11.54 3.96
C PRO A 179 5.73 11.93 2.48
N LEU A 180 5.28 11.07 1.55
CA LEU A 180 5.31 11.35 0.12
C LEU A 180 4.34 12.48 -0.25
N VAL A 181 3.10 12.40 0.23
CA VAL A 181 2.09 13.44 0.01
C VAL A 181 2.59 14.77 0.57
N ASP A 182 3.06 14.79 1.82
CA ASP A 182 3.57 16.01 2.47
C ASP A 182 4.74 16.62 1.69
N ALA A 183 5.68 15.79 1.21
CA ALA A 183 6.82 16.26 0.43
C ALA A 183 6.39 16.88 -0.90
N LEU A 184 5.47 16.23 -1.63
CA LEU A 184 4.98 16.70 -2.94
C LEU A 184 4.10 17.95 -2.81
N GLN A 185 3.23 18.00 -1.80
CA GLN A 185 2.43 19.18 -1.48
C GLN A 185 3.33 20.33 -1.01
N GLY A 186 4.34 20.05 -0.16
CA GLY A 186 5.33 21.01 0.30
C GLY A 186 6.15 21.62 -0.84
N ALA A 187 6.42 20.83 -1.90
CA ALA A 187 7.04 21.27 -3.15
C ALA A 187 6.10 22.04 -4.09
N ASN A 188 4.83 22.25 -3.71
CA ASN A 188 3.78 22.93 -4.49
C ASN A 188 3.46 22.23 -5.82
N CYS A 189 3.50 20.90 -5.87
CA CYS A 189 3.07 20.17 -7.05
C CYS A 189 1.56 20.36 -7.30
N SER A 190 1.11 20.34 -8.56
CA SER A 190 -0.33 20.28 -8.85
C SER A 190 -0.96 19.02 -8.24
N PHE A 191 -2.29 18.98 -8.11
CA PHE A 191 -2.97 17.76 -7.64
C PHE A 191 -2.57 16.53 -8.47
N GLY A 192 -2.52 16.66 -9.80
CA GLY A 192 -2.04 15.58 -10.68
C GLY A 192 -0.59 15.16 -10.43
N GLY A 193 0.27 16.10 -10.04
CA GLY A 193 1.66 15.81 -9.64
C GLY A 193 1.74 15.05 -8.32
N VAL A 194 0.94 15.44 -7.31
CA VAL A 194 0.85 14.71 -6.04
C VAL A 194 0.28 13.31 -6.28
N PHE A 195 -0.82 13.20 -7.03
CA PHE A 195 -1.43 11.93 -7.43
C PHE A 195 -0.42 10.98 -8.09
N ALA A 196 0.30 11.46 -9.12
CA ALA A 196 1.26 10.63 -9.85
C ALA A 196 2.51 10.29 -9.02
N GLY A 197 3.01 11.25 -8.23
CA GLY A 197 4.14 11.03 -7.34
C GLY A 197 3.83 10.02 -6.24
N THR A 198 2.66 10.12 -5.61
CA THR A 198 2.18 9.14 -4.63
C THR A 198 1.94 7.78 -5.26
N TRP A 199 1.38 7.71 -6.48
CA TRP A 199 1.27 6.45 -7.23
C TRP A 199 2.61 5.77 -7.37
N ALA A 200 3.62 6.47 -7.91
CA ALA A 200 4.94 5.90 -8.15
C ALA A 200 5.66 5.54 -6.85
N GLY A 201 5.66 6.45 -5.87
CA GLY A 201 6.38 6.28 -4.61
C GLY A 201 5.81 5.16 -3.74
N CYS A 202 4.49 5.12 -3.54
CA CYS A 202 3.86 4.06 -2.75
C CYS A 202 3.87 2.71 -3.48
N GLY A 203 3.77 2.68 -4.81
CA GLY A 203 3.95 1.47 -5.61
C GLY A 203 5.37 0.89 -5.44
N LEU A 204 6.41 1.74 -5.49
CA LEU A 204 7.79 1.30 -5.24
C LEU A 204 8.00 0.82 -3.80
N ALA A 205 7.43 1.51 -2.80
CA ALA A 205 7.49 1.09 -1.41
C ALA A 205 6.80 -0.26 -1.19
N PHE A 206 5.65 -0.49 -1.83
CA PHE A 206 4.95 -1.78 -1.81
C PHE A 206 5.82 -2.89 -2.42
N TYR A 207 6.41 -2.64 -3.60
CA TYR A 207 7.32 -3.59 -4.25
C TYR A 207 8.49 -3.96 -3.34
N ALA A 208 9.17 -2.96 -2.75
CA ALA A 208 10.28 -3.19 -1.83
C ALA A 208 9.83 -4.01 -0.60
N GLY A 209 8.66 -3.71 -0.04
CA GLY A 209 8.07 -4.44 1.08
C GLY A 209 7.72 -5.89 0.73
N LEU A 210 7.23 -6.16 -0.48
CA LEU A 210 7.03 -7.53 -1.00
C LEU A 210 8.35 -8.29 -1.08
N ARG A 211 9.40 -7.68 -1.64
CA ARG A 211 10.71 -8.34 -1.77
C ARG A 211 11.35 -8.63 -0.42
N ALA A 212 11.26 -7.68 0.51
CA ALA A 212 11.73 -7.88 1.88
C ALA A 212 10.92 -8.97 2.59
N GLY A 213 9.59 -8.94 2.46
CA GLY A 213 8.69 -9.96 3.01
C GLY A 213 9.02 -11.36 2.50
N ARG A 214 9.17 -11.55 1.18
CA ARG A 214 9.60 -12.83 0.61
C ARG A 214 10.95 -13.28 1.16
N THR A 215 11.92 -12.37 1.29
CA THR A 215 13.26 -12.71 1.78
C THR A 215 13.25 -13.17 3.23
N ILE A 216 12.43 -12.55 4.08
CA ILE A 216 12.39 -12.83 5.52
C ILE A 216 11.48 -14.01 5.82
N LEU A 217 10.26 -14.01 5.25
CA LEU A 217 9.21 -14.94 5.62
C LEU A 217 9.35 -16.31 4.97
N SER A 218 9.94 -16.43 3.77
CA SER A 218 10.08 -17.72 3.07
C SER A 218 10.89 -18.76 3.86
N GLY A 219 11.77 -18.31 4.77
CA GLY A 219 12.59 -19.22 5.58
C GLY A 219 11.78 -20.04 6.60
N PHE A 220 10.58 -19.59 6.99
CA PHE A 220 9.77 -20.25 8.01
C PHE A 220 8.27 -20.34 7.67
N MET A 221 7.83 -19.76 6.56
CA MET A 221 6.46 -19.88 6.02
C MET A 221 6.49 -20.67 4.71
N THR A 222 6.05 -21.93 4.77
CA THR A 222 6.13 -22.92 3.67
C THR A 222 5.38 -22.55 2.40
N HIS A 223 4.40 -21.63 2.48
CA HIS A 223 3.60 -21.16 1.35
C HIS A 223 4.10 -19.82 0.78
N ILE A 224 5.20 -19.27 1.28
CA ILE A 224 5.84 -18.07 0.71
C ILE A 224 7.07 -18.49 -0.09
N GLU A 225 6.98 -18.31 -1.41
CA GLU A 225 8.12 -18.52 -2.29
C GLU A 225 9.23 -17.48 -2.04
N GLU A 226 10.47 -17.97 -2.05
CA GLU A 226 11.67 -17.13 -2.04
C GLU A 226 11.68 -16.11 -3.18
N PRO A 227 12.40 -14.99 -3.04
CA PRO A 227 12.54 -14.01 -4.11
C PRO A 227 13.16 -14.62 -5.38
N THR A 228 12.41 -14.71 -6.47
CA THR A 228 12.89 -15.13 -7.80
C THR A 228 12.72 -14.01 -8.82
N TYR A 229 13.29 -14.18 -10.02
CA TYR A 229 13.02 -13.26 -11.14
C TYR A 229 11.58 -13.38 -11.64
N ASP A 230 11.00 -14.58 -11.63
CA ASP A 230 9.65 -14.79 -12.12
C ASP A 230 8.60 -14.14 -11.22
N ASN A 231 8.68 -14.36 -9.90
CA ASN A 231 7.76 -13.66 -8.99
C ASN A 231 8.07 -12.16 -8.89
N SER A 232 9.30 -11.70 -9.17
CA SER A 232 9.62 -10.27 -9.24
C SER A 232 8.83 -9.53 -10.34
N LYS A 233 8.61 -10.15 -11.51
CA LYS A 233 7.78 -9.55 -12.57
C LYS A 233 6.31 -9.40 -12.12
N ASN A 234 5.78 -10.41 -11.44
CA ASN A 234 4.42 -10.38 -10.91
C ASN A 234 4.30 -9.35 -9.78
N ASP A 235 5.26 -9.34 -8.85
CA ASP A 235 5.34 -8.37 -7.76
C ASP A 235 5.39 -6.94 -8.31
N ALA A 236 6.18 -6.67 -9.36
CA ALA A 236 6.27 -5.35 -9.99
C ALA A 236 4.94 -4.93 -10.66
N SER A 237 4.30 -5.86 -11.37
CA SER A 237 2.99 -5.64 -12.00
C SER A 237 1.91 -5.32 -10.96
N LEU A 238 1.81 -6.11 -9.88
CA LEU A 238 0.92 -5.86 -8.76
C LEU A 238 1.21 -4.50 -8.10
N SER A 239 2.49 -4.19 -7.88
CA SER A 239 2.91 -2.93 -7.24
C SER A 239 2.52 -1.69 -8.05
N CYS A 240 2.56 -1.77 -9.38
CA CYS A 240 2.09 -0.69 -10.24
C CYS A 240 0.59 -0.43 -10.06
N VAL A 241 -0.20 -1.49 -9.94
CA VAL A 241 -1.65 -1.43 -9.73
C VAL A 241 -1.98 -0.89 -8.34
N ILE A 242 -1.23 -1.32 -7.30
CA ILE A 242 -1.32 -0.76 -5.95
C ILE A 242 -1.00 0.74 -5.93
N GLY A 243 -0.01 1.19 -6.72
CA GLY A 243 0.23 2.61 -6.92
C GLY A 243 -1.02 3.36 -7.39
N GLY A 244 -1.85 2.73 -8.23
CA GLY A 244 -3.15 3.28 -8.63
C GLY A 244 -4.11 3.47 -7.46
N ALA A 245 -4.17 2.49 -6.55
CA ALA A 245 -4.95 2.59 -5.32
C ALA A 245 -4.51 3.77 -4.45
N THR A 246 -3.20 3.91 -4.22
CA THR A 246 -2.63 4.94 -3.34
C THR A 246 -2.67 6.33 -3.97
N GLY A 247 -2.58 6.43 -5.30
CA GLY A 247 -2.79 7.67 -6.04
C GLY A 247 -4.23 8.17 -5.90
N PHE A 248 -5.23 7.29 -6.09
CA PHE A 248 -6.63 7.65 -5.85
C PHE A 248 -6.90 8.06 -4.41
N PHE A 249 -6.19 7.46 -3.45
CA PHE A 249 -6.31 7.83 -2.06
C PHE A 249 -5.96 9.31 -1.79
N VAL A 250 -5.07 9.93 -2.58
CA VAL A 250 -4.82 11.40 -2.53
C VAL A 250 -6.10 12.20 -2.75
N GLY A 251 -7.05 11.67 -3.53
CA GLY A 251 -8.34 12.30 -3.78
C GLY A 251 -9.21 12.49 -2.53
N THR A 252 -8.92 11.79 -1.42
CA THR A 252 -9.66 11.98 -0.17
C THR A 252 -9.29 13.27 0.55
N ASP A 253 -8.12 13.85 0.24
CA ASP A 253 -7.73 15.18 0.73
C ASP A 253 -8.53 16.26 -0.02
N ALA A 254 -9.67 16.63 0.56
CA ALA A 254 -10.52 17.68 0.02
C ALA A 254 -9.96 19.10 0.24
N ALA A 255 -8.94 19.27 1.09
CA ALA A 255 -8.38 20.58 1.41
C ALA A 255 -7.26 20.99 0.44
N TYR A 256 -6.53 20.03 -0.12
CA TYR A 256 -5.42 20.32 -1.03
C TYR A 256 -5.89 20.64 -2.46
N LEU A 257 -5.76 21.91 -2.86
CA LEU A 257 -6.08 22.40 -4.22
C LEU A 257 -7.44 21.88 -4.72
N PRO A 258 -8.56 22.19 -4.04
CA PRO A 258 -9.87 21.59 -4.32
C PRO A 258 -10.33 21.78 -5.78
N ASP A 259 -9.99 22.92 -6.40
CA ASP A 259 -10.31 23.20 -7.81
C ASP A 259 -9.53 22.32 -8.81
N GLN A 260 -8.45 21.66 -8.36
CA GLN A 260 -7.64 20.74 -9.17
C GLN A 260 -7.88 19.26 -8.82
N ASN A 261 -8.48 18.98 -7.66
CA ASN A 261 -8.76 17.61 -7.22
C ASN A 261 -9.93 17.03 -8.03
N PHE A 262 -9.60 16.38 -9.15
CA PHE A 262 -10.58 15.74 -10.03
C PHE A 262 -11.32 14.54 -9.41
N LEU A 263 -10.94 14.11 -8.19
CA LEU A 263 -11.56 13.02 -7.45
C LEU A 263 -12.46 13.51 -6.30
N ILE A 264 -12.48 14.80 -6.00
CA ILE A 264 -13.11 15.37 -4.80
C ILE A 264 -14.60 15.01 -4.68
N ASN A 265 -15.33 14.96 -5.80
CA ASN A 265 -16.76 14.66 -5.81
C ASN A 265 -17.08 13.16 -5.69
N PHE A 266 -16.08 12.29 -5.81
CA PHE A 266 -16.25 10.84 -5.71
C PHE A 266 -15.80 10.32 -4.35
N VAL A 267 -14.66 10.82 -3.87
CA VAL A 267 -13.97 10.26 -2.69
C VAL A 267 -13.43 11.33 -1.75
N GLY A 268 -13.76 12.60 -1.93
CA GLY A 268 -13.32 13.67 -1.03
C GLY A 268 -13.92 13.49 0.37
N ILE A 269 -13.06 13.53 1.40
CA ILE A 269 -13.48 13.58 2.80
C ILE A 269 -13.54 15.04 3.21
N THR A 270 -14.74 15.62 3.23
CA THR A 270 -14.93 17.02 3.62
C THR A 270 -14.96 17.21 5.13
N ASP A 271 -14.74 18.44 5.59
CA ASP A 271 -14.90 18.80 7.00
C ASP A 271 -16.28 18.37 7.53
N GLY A 272 -16.29 17.75 8.71
CA GLY A 272 -17.52 17.24 9.34
C GLY A 272 -17.97 15.85 8.86
N THR A 273 -17.23 15.20 7.94
CA THR A 273 -17.48 13.79 7.60
C THR A 273 -17.28 12.93 8.87
N PRO A 274 -18.26 12.10 9.27
CA PRO A 274 -18.09 11.21 10.41
C PRO A 274 -16.93 10.22 10.19
N ASP A 275 -16.15 9.95 11.24
CA ASP A 275 -14.97 9.08 11.21
C ASP A 275 -15.18 7.76 10.45
N LEU A 276 -16.24 7.01 10.79
CA LEU A 276 -16.56 5.74 10.14
C LEU A 276 -16.87 5.91 8.64
N VAL A 277 -17.54 7.00 8.27
CA VAL A 277 -17.83 7.33 6.87
C VAL A 277 -16.52 7.68 6.16
N GLY A 278 -15.62 8.43 6.81
CA GLY A 278 -14.27 8.70 6.31
C GLY A 278 -13.49 7.43 6.03
N CYS A 279 -13.50 6.45 6.95
CA CYS A 279 -12.87 5.15 6.73
C CYS A 279 -13.47 4.39 5.54
N ALA A 280 -14.80 4.40 5.38
CA ALA A 280 -15.46 3.77 4.25
C ALA A 280 -15.13 4.47 2.92
N ILE A 281 -15.04 5.80 2.90
CA ILE A 281 -14.61 6.58 1.73
C ILE A 281 -13.16 6.26 1.38
N ALA A 282 -12.26 6.18 2.36
CA ALA A 282 -10.87 5.81 2.14
C ALA A 282 -10.73 4.41 1.51
N GLY A 283 -11.40 3.41 2.07
CA GLY A 283 -11.44 2.05 1.50
C GLY A 283 -12.06 2.01 0.10
N THR A 284 -13.08 2.83 -0.17
CA THR A 284 -13.70 2.94 -1.50
C THR A 284 -12.74 3.60 -2.50
N SER A 285 -12.00 4.61 -2.08
CA SER A 285 -11.03 5.32 -2.92
C SER A 285 -9.90 4.42 -3.38
N THR A 286 -9.27 3.69 -2.46
CA THR A 286 -8.23 2.72 -2.80
C THR A 286 -8.77 1.63 -3.73
N SER A 287 -9.99 1.15 -3.46
CA SER A 287 -10.68 0.15 -4.30
C SER A 287 -10.90 0.63 -5.73
N MET A 288 -11.39 1.87 -5.90
CA MET A 288 -11.61 2.47 -7.20
C MET A 288 -10.30 2.65 -7.97
N GLY A 289 -9.24 3.11 -7.29
CA GLY A 289 -7.92 3.26 -7.89
C GLY A 289 -7.32 1.94 -8.35
N PHE A 290 -7.37 0.91 -7.50
CA PHE A 290 -6.93 -0.44 -7.84
C PHE A 290 -7.74 -1.04 -9.00
N PHE A 291 -9.06 -0.94 -8.94
CA PHE A 291 -9.91 -1.50 -9.98
C PHE A 291 -9.67 -0.81 -11.32
N THR A 292 -9.48 0.52 -11.32
CA THR A 292 -9.18 1.30 -12.52
C THR A 292 -7.82 0.90 -13.11
N SER A 293 -6.75 0.89 -12.31
CA SER A 293 -5.41 0.52 -12.77
C SER A 293 -5.35 -0.95 -13.23
N GLN A 294 -5.99 -1.86 -12.49
CA GLN A 294 -6.05 -3.27 -12.84
C GLN A 294 -6.87 -3.53 -14.10
N SER A 295 -7.95 -2.77 -14.34
CA SER A 295 -8.73 -2.89 -15.57
C SER A 295 -7.87 -2.61 -16.80
N VAL A 296 -7.01 -1.60 -16.74
CA VAL A 296 -6.04 -1.30 -17.80
C VAL A 296 -5.09 -2.48 -18.01
N PHE A 297 -4.57 -3.07 -16.93
CA PHE A 297 -3.67 -4.23 -17.01
C PHE A 297 -4.37 -5.47 -17.58
N ASN A 298 -5.62 -5.73 -17.16
CA ASN A 298 -6.43 -6.85 -17.63
C ASN A 298 -6.69 -6.78 -19.15
N VAL A 299 -6.79 -5.57 -19.71
CA VAL A 299 -7.04 -5.32 -21.14
C VAL A 299 -5.76 -5.34 -21.96
N ILE A 300 -4.67 -4.74 -21.45
CA ILE A 300 -3.42 -4.56 -22.21
C ILE A 300 -2.56 -5.82 -22.22
N TYR A 301 -2.43 -6.53 -21.10
CA TYR A 301 -1.50 -7.66 -21.01
C TYR A 301 -2.10 -8.94 -21.62
N PRO A 302 -1.33 -9.69 -22.43
CA PRO A 302 -1.74 -11.03 -22.88
C PRO A 302 -1.95 -11.99 -21.70
N SER A 303 -2.72 -13.06 -21.91
CA SER A 303 -2.92 -14.12 -20.91
C SER A 303 -1.59 -14.76 -20.47
N GLY A 304 -1.47 -15.04 -19.17
CA GLY A 304 -0.25 -15.55 -18.53
C GLY A 304 0.86 -14.51 -18.34
N LYS A 305 0.56 -13.22 -18.46
CA LYS A 305 1.53 -12.11 -18.31
C LYS A 305 1.15 -11.11 -17.22
N CYS A 306 -0.11 -11.11 -16.77
CA CYS A 306 -0.55 -10.32 -15.64
C CYS A 306 -0.34 -11.09 -14.34
N TRP A 307 -0.24 -10.40 -13.21
CA TRP A 307 -0.02 -11.04 -11.91
C TRP A 307 -1.25 -11.82 -11.42
N ASN A 308 -2.44 -11.55 -11.97
CA ASN A 308 -3.71 -12.18 -11.63
C ASN A 308 -4.15 -13.25 -12.65
N ASP A 309 -3.21 -13.76 -13.47
CA ASP A 309 -3.36 -14.93 -14.33
C ASP A 309 -3.02 -16.25 -13.61
#